data_AF-A0A2I0TUK2-F1
#
_entry.id   AF-A0A2I0TUK2-F1
#
_cell.length_a   1.000
_cell.length_b   1.000
_cell.length_c   1.000
_cell.angle_alpha   90.00
_cell.angle_beta   90.00
_cell.angle_gamma   90.00
#
_symmetry.space_group_name_H-M   'P 1'
#
loop_
_entity.id
_entity.type
_entity.pdbx_description
1 polymer ?
#
loop_
_entity_poly.entity_id
_entity_poly.type
_entity_poly.pdbx_seq_one_letter_code
_entity_poly.pdbx_strand_id
1 'polypeptide(L)'
;MEKDSTHLADQQYECVAEIGEGAYGKVFKARDLKNGGRFVALKRVRVQTSEEGMPLSTIREVAVLRHLETFEHPNVVRCFDRDL
;
A
#
# COMPACT_ATOMS: atom_id res chain seq x y z
N MET A 1 7.42 2.83 -27.55
CA MET A 1 6.90 1.53 -27.06
C MET A 1 6.88 1.59 -25.55
N GLU A 2 5.95 2.37 -25.01
CA GLU A 2 5.77 2.56 -23.56
C GLU A 2 4.81 1.47 -23.07
N LYS A 3 5.35 0.41 -22.47
CA LYS A 3 4.54 -0.68 -21.93
C LYS A 3 4.14 -0.34 -20.48
N ASP A 4 2.83 -0.18 -20.30
CA ASP A 4 2.00 -0.53 -19.13
C ASP A 4 2.54 -0.23 -17.73
N SER A 5 2.21 0.96 -17.22
CA SER A 5 2.31 1.30 -15.78
C SER A 5 1.20 0.67 -14.92
N THR A 6 0.31 -0.12 -15.53
CA THR A 6 -0.92 -0.67 -14.94
C THR A 6 -0.76 -2.09 -14.38
N HIS A 7 0.35 -2.79 -14.63
CA HIS A 7 0.43 -4.25 -14.44
C HIS A 7 1.28 -4.77 -13.25
N LEU A 8 1.54 -3.96 -12.22
CA LEU A 8 2.21 -4.43 -11.00
C LEU A 8 1.34 -4.24 -9.76
N ALA A 9 0.15 -4.83 -9.77
CA ALA A 9 -0.47 -5.29 -8.54
C ALA A 9 -0.42 -6.81 -8.61
N ASP A 10 0.18 -7.44 -7.61
CA ASP A 10 0.35 -8.88 -7.46
C ASP A 10 -0.89 -9.66 -7.92
N GLN A 11 -0.72 -10.94 -8.27
CA GLN A 11 -1.82 -11.89 -8.55
C GLN A 11 -2.95 -11.91 -7.48
N GLN A 12 -2.74 -11.24 -6.34
CA GLN A 12 -3.67 -11.09 -5.24
C GLN A 12 -4.57 -9.84 -5.31
N TYR A 13 -4.19 -8.76 -5.99
CA TYR A 13 -4.97 -7.52 -6.00
C TYR A 13 -5.25 -7.02 -7.41
N GLU A 14 -6.52 -6.76 -7.70
CA GLU A 14 -6.96 -6.16 -8.95
C GLU A 14 -7.23 -4.66 -8.72
N CYS A 15 -6.43 -3.78 -9.30
CA CYS A 15 -6.65 -2.34 -9.24
C CYS A 15 -7.92 -1.95 -10.02
N VAL A 16 -8.84 -1.24 -9.37
CA VAL A 16 -10.11 -0.80 -9.97
C VAL A 16 -10.05 0.65 -10.41
N ALA A 17 -9.53 1.54 -9.55
CA ALA A 17 -9.42 2.96 -9.84
C ALA A 17 -8.35 3.63 -8.98
N GLU A 18 -7.73 4.69 -9.48
CA GLU A 18 -6.98 5.64 -8.66
C GLU A 18 -7.98 6.48 -7.85
N ILE A 19 -7.78 6.57 -6.53
CA ILE A 19 -8.69 7.29 -5.61
C ILE A 19 -8.01 8.45 -4.89
N GLY A 20 -6.70 8.65 -5.07
CA GLY A 20 -6.00 9.80 -4.52
C GLY A 20 -4.51 9.80 -4.82
N GLU A 21 -3.90 10.97 -4.67
CA GLU A 21 -2.45 11.18 -4.74
C GLU A 21 -2.04 12.07 -3.57
N GLY A 22 -0.93 11.72 -2.92
CA GLY A 22 -0.32 12.52 -1.87
C GLY A 22 1.18 12.66 -2.11
N ALA A 23 1.86 13.39 -1.23
CA ALA A 23 3.30 13.65 -1.33
C ALA A 23 4.14 12.38 -1.49
N TYR A 24 3.68 11.27 -0.90
CA TYR A 24 4.39 9.98 -0.91
C TYR A 24 3.91 9.00 -1.98
N GLY A 25 3.02 9.40 -2.90
CA GLY A 25 2.59 8.56 -4.01
C GLY A 25 1.08 8.43 -4.14
N LYS A 26 0.65 7.40 -4.87
CA LYS A 26 -0.74 7.21 -5.32
C LYS A 26 -1.47 6.16 -4.50
N VAL A 27 -2.78 6.36 -4.36
CA VAL A 27 -3.69 5.45 -3.66
C VAL A 27 -4.71 4.92 -4.66
N PHE A 28 -4.86 3.61 -4.71
CA PHE A 28 -5.79 2.91 -5.59
C PHE A 28 -6.84 2.18 -4.78
N LYS A 29 -8.09 2.21 -5.23
CA LYS A 29 -9.08 1.22 -4.84
C LYS A 29 -8.77 -0.06 -5.58
N ALA A 30 -8.65 -1.17 -4.85
CA ALA A 30 -8.41 -2.48 -5.42
C ALA A 30 -9.35 -3.53 -4.84
N ARG A 31 -9.51 -4.63 -5.55
CA ARG A 31 -10.21 -5.83 -5.11
C ARG A 31 -9.19 -6.86 -4.64
N ASP A 32 -9.35 -7.35 -3.42
CA ASP A 32 -8.53 -8.42 -2.83
C ASP A 32 -9.06 -9.79 -3.29
N LEU A 33 -8.37 -10.39 -4.27
CA LEU A 33 -8.79 -11.61 -4.95
C LEU A 33 -8.70 -12.85 -4.05
N LYS A 34 -7.91 -12.81 -2.97
CA LYS A 34 -7.77 -13.94 -2.04
C LYS A 34 -8.74 -13.90 -0.86
N ASN A 35 -9.30 -12.73 -0.54
CA ASN A 35 -10.18 -12.55 0.61
C ASN A 35 -11.60 -12.17 0.17
N GLY A 36 -12.20 -13.01 -0.68
CA GLY A 36 -13.61 -12.89 -1.08
C GLY A 36 -13.93 -11.67 -1.94
N GLY A 37 -12.93 -11.02 -2.56
CA GLY A 37 -13.15 -9.86 -3.41
C GLY A 37 -13.51 -8.59 -2.65
N ARG A 38 -13.16 -8.49 -1.35
CA ARG A 38 -13.34 -7.26 -0.58
C ARG A 38 -12.56 -6.09 -1.20
N PHE A 39 -13.09 -4.89 -1.08
CA PHE A 39 -12.37 -3.69 -1.50
C PHE A 39 -11.34 -3.26 -0.46
N VAL A 40 -10.16 -2.88 -0.94
CA VAL A 40 -9.04 -2.36 -0.15
C VAL A 40 -8.47 -1.09 -0.78
N ALA A 41 -7.73 -0.32 0.00
CA ALA A 41 -6.92 0.79 -0.50
C ALA A 41 -5.46 0.32 -0.62
N LEU A 42 -4.89 0.39 -1.83
CA LEU A 42 -3.47 0.13 -2.08
C LEU A 42 -2.73 1.44 -2.18
N LYS A 43 -1.84 1.71 -1.22
CA LYS A 43 -0.96 2.88 -1.26
C LYS A 43 0.37 2.49 -1.91
N ARG A 44 0.60 2.94 -3.14
CA ARG A 44 1.89 2.81 -3.82
C ARG A 44 2.80 3.94 -3.36
N VAL A 45 3.71 3.61 -2.45
CA VAL A 45 4.68 4.56 -1.90
C VAL A 45 5.81 4.78 -2.90
N ARG A 46 6.03 6.03 -3.31
CA ARG A 46 7.22 6.43 -4.07
C ARG A 46 8.38 6.58 -3.08
N VAL A 47 9.08 5.48 -2.82
CA VAL A 47 10.31 5.54 -2.03
C VAL A 47 11.43 6.04 -2.93
N GLN A 48 11.97 7.22 -2.64
CA GLN A 48 13.23 7.66 -3.22
C GLN A 48 14.35 6.83 -2.56
N THR A 49 14.66 5.70 -3.17
CA THR A 49 15.79 4.87 -2.76
C THR A 49 17.07 5.60 -3.15
N SER A 50 17.85 6.01 -2.16
CA SER A 50 19.23 6.48 -2.38
C SER A 50 20.19 5.29 -2.28
N GLU A 51 21.50 5.52 -2.41
CA GLU A 51 22.52 4.50 -2.12
C GLU A 51 22.38 3.94 -0.68
N GLU A 52 21.79 4.71 0.23
CA GLU A 52 21.54 4.34 1.64
C GLU A 52 20.22 3.57 1.82
N GLY A 53 19.47 3.33 0.75
CA GLY A 53 18.20 2.62 0.79
C GLY A 53 16.98 3.50 1.05
N MET A 54 15.98 2.94 1.73
CA MET A 54 14.71 3.60 2.07
C MET A 54 14.90 4.59 3.24
N PRO A 55 14.30 5.79 3.21
CA PRO A 55 14.44 6.75 4.30
C PRO A 55 13.98 6.19 5.65
N LEU A 56 14.77 6.43 6.70
CA LEU A 56 14.47 5.96 8.07
C LEU A 56 13.10 6.41 8.59
N SER A 57 12.63 7.59 8.19
CA SER A 57 11.28 8.08 8.51
C SER A 57 10.22 7.12 7.99
N THR A 58 10.33 6.71 6.72
CA THR A 58 9.38 5.79 6.08
C THR A 58 9.39 4.43 6.79
N ILE A 59 10.57 3.92 7.19
CA ILE A 59 10.69 2.67 7.93
C ILE A 59 9.99 2.77 9.29
N ARG A 60 10.22 3.86 10.02
CA ARG A 60 9.58 4.11 11.32
C ARG A 60 8.06 4.24 11.20
N GLU A 61 7.57 4.93 10.18
CA GLU A 61 6.14 5.06 9.92
C GLU A 61 5.48 3.70 9.66
N VAL A 62 6.07 2.86 8.81
CA VAL A 62 5.58 1.50 8.55
C VAL A 62 5.60 0.66 9.83
N ALA A 63 6.66 0.77 10.64
CA ALA A 63 6.76 0.05 11.91
C ALA A 63 5.65 0.45 12.91
N VAL A 64 5.33 1.74 13.01
CA VAL A 64 4.23 2.22 13.86
C VAL A 64 2.89 1.72 13.33
N LEU A 65 2.65 1.75 12.02
CA LEU A 65 1.41 1.22 11.42
C LEU A 65 1.22 -0.26 11.73
N ARG A 66 2.28 -1.07 11.65
CA ARG A 66 2.28 -2.49 12.03
C ARG A 66 1.96 -2.68 13.52
N HIS A 67 2.57 -1.86 14.38
CA HIS A 67 2.30 -1.92 15.81
C HIS A 67 0.86 -1.53 16.15
N LEU A 68 0.28 -0.54 15.46
CA LEU A 68 -1.11 -0.13 15.65
C LEU A 68 -2.10 -1.23 15.25
N GLU A 69 -1.78 -2.04 14.24
CA GLU A 69 -2.64 -3.15 13.83
C GLU A 69 -2.85 -4.16 14.97
N THR A 70 -1.89 -4.35 15.88
CA THR A 70 -2.04 -5.31 17.00
C THR A 70 -3.14 -4.93 17.99
N PHE A 71 -3.62 -3.69 17.96
CA PHE A 71 -4.67 -3.19 18.85
C PHE A 71 -6.08 -3.27 18.24
N GLU A 72 -6.20 -3.49 16.93
CA GLU A 72 -7.48 -3.58 16.19
C GLU A 72 -8.54 -2.52 16.59
N HIS A 73 -8.12 -1.26 16.77
CA HIS A 73 -9.00 -0.22 17.29
C HIS A 73 -10.14 0.11 16.31
N PRO A 74 -11.41 0.18 16.75
CA PRO A 74 -12.58 0.33 15.86
C PRO A 74 -12.61 1.64 15.06
N ASN A 75 -11.91 2.68 15.52
CA ASN A 75 -11.82 3.99 14.84
C ASN A 75 -10.50 4.21 14.07
N VAL A 76 -9.66 3.18 13.96
CA VAL A 76 -8.44 3.23 13.15
C VAL A 76 -8.59 2.28 11.98
N VAL A 77 -8.26 2.75 10.78
CA VAL A 77 -8.32 1.90 9.58
C VAL A 77 -7.28 0.79 9.69
N ARG A 78 -7.70 -0.44 9.42
CA ARG A 78 -6.81 -1.61 9.45
C ARG A 78 -5.80 -1.58 8.32
N CYS A 79 -4.56 -1.88 8.66
CA CYS A 79 -3.48 -2.09 7.70
C CYS A 79 -3.39 -3.58 7.39
N PHE A 80 -3.87 -3.98 6.20
CA PHE A 80 -3.74 -5.37 5.72
C PHE A 80 -2.33 -5.59 5.15
N ASP A 81 -1.33 -5.57 6.01
CA ASP A 81 0.05 -5.77 5.58
C ASP A 81 0.32 -7.25 5.29
N ARG A 82 1.01 -7.53 4.18
CA ARG A 82 1.66 -8.81 3.93
C ARG A 82 3.02 -8.49 3.33
N ASP A 83 4.03 -8.68 4.17
CA ASP A 83 5.47 -8.76 3.91
C ASP A 83 6.05 -7.78 2.87
N LEU A 84 6.90 -6.88 3.37
CA LEU A 84 7.76 -6.00 2.56
C LEU A 84 8.96 -6.79 2.03
#